data_AF-A0A220UHR5-F1
#
_entry.id   AF-A0A220UHR5-F1
#
_cell.length_a   1.000
_cell.length_b   1.000
_cell.length_c   1.000
_cell.angle_alpha   90.00
_cell.angle_beta   90.00
_cell.angle_gamma   90.00
#
_symmetry.space_group_name_H-M   'P 1'
#
loop_
_entity.id
_entity.type
_entity.pdbx_description
1 polymer ?
#
loop_
_entity_poly.entity_id
_entity_poly.type
_entity_poly.pdbx_seq_one_letter_code
_entity_poly.pdbx_strand_id
1 'polypeptide(L)'
;MEIFEYWNSCLAMGLTKHPDDLVVLDELHHDLNKAIDCEFEFGLPPGPFFGPLKTAKIVLCYANPSRDESTAEVVTSTALKERLFAQLDGLQSYPYQIPGWDKWFKPVANSLFDGNCELASKHICVFNLVPYASTNMDQVQSFAASLPSVWAAQEYLRRTLIPQALREEILLVMCRSSLLWGLQTPHGSANIVINKTRVGFTDETKKRIKAWRNAINLN
;
A
#
# COMPACT_ATOMS: atom_id res chain seq x y z
N MET A 1 18.07 4.90 2.26
CA MET A 1 17.65 3.57 2.68
C MET A 1 16.53 3.16 1.76
N GLU A 2 16.71 2.07 1.03
CA GLU A 2 15.65 1.52 0.20
C GLU A 2 14.54 1.00 1.10
N ILE A 3 13.27 1.22 0.76
CA ILE A 3 12.15 0.81 1.62
C ILE A 3 12.14 -0.71 1.88
N PHE A 4 12.70 -1.49 0.96
CA PHE A 4 12.88 -2.93 1.08
C PHE A 4 13.89 -3.31 2.17
N GLU A 5 14.96 -2.52 2.35
CA GLU A 5 15.95 -2.74 3.41
C GLU A 5 15.33 -2.49 4.77
N TYR A 6 14.50 -1.45 4.89
CA TYR A 6 13.75 -1.14 6.10
C TYR A 6 12.90 -2.35 6.54
N TRP A 7 12.10 -2.91 5.61
CA TRP A 7 11.23 -4.04 5.92
C TRP A 7 11.93 -5.40 6.01
N ASN A 8 13.22 -5.48 5.66
CA ASN A 8 13.97 -6.75 5.65
C ASN A 8 14.07 -7.39 7.04
N SER A 9 14.09 -6.58 8.11
CA SER A 9 14.07 -7.06 9.50
C SER A 9 12.81 -7.90 9.77
N CYS A 10 11.64 -7.39 9.39
CA CYS A 10 10.37 -8.08 9.53
C CYS A 10 10.31 -9.36 8.70
N LEU A 11 10.83 -9.33 7.47
CA LEU A 11 10.88 -10.52 6.60
C LEU A 11 11.79 -11.60 7.18
N ALA A 12 13.00 -11.25 7.58
CA ALA A 12 14.01 -12.21 8.05
C ALA A 12 13.65 -12.84 9.41
N MET A 13 12.96 -12.09 10.28
CA MET A 13 12.63 -12.51 11.64
C MET A 13 11.15 -12.89 11.82
N GLY A 14 10.32 -12.73 10.79
CA GLY A 14 8.87 -12.98 10.86
C GLY A 14 8.12 -12.02 11.79
N LEU A 15 8.57 -10.75 11.90
CA LEU A 15 7.95 -9.77 12.79
C LEU A 15 6.71 -9.14 12.13
N THR A 16 5.62 -9.06 12.90
CA THR A 16 4.38 -8.40 12.46
C THR A 16 4.35 -6.89 12.74
N LYS A 17 5.35 -6.38 13.47
CA LYS A 17 5.58 -4.97 13.80
C LYS A 17 7.04 -4.64 13.48
N HIS A 18 7.33 -3.50 12.86
CA HIS A 18 8.71 -3.06 12.68
C HIS A 18 9.31 -2.63 14.02
N PRO A 19 10.57 -3.00 14.36
CA PRO A 19 11.20 -2.61 15.62
C PRO A 19 11.18 -1.10 15.88
N ASP A 20 11.44 -0.29 14.85
CA ASP A 20 11.44 1.18 15.00
C ASP A 20 10.06 1.74 15.35
N ASP A 21 8.98 1.10 14.92
CA ASP A 21 7.62 1.54 15.29
C ASP A 21 7.26 1.17 16.73
N LEU A 22 7.91 0.17 17.33
CA LEU A 22 7.56 -0.33 18.67
C LEU A 22 7.65 0.78 19.73
N VAL A 23 8.68 1.63 19.64
CA VAL A 23 8.88 2.75 20.59
C VAL A 23 7.64 3.64 20.61
N VAL A 24 7.13 4.01 19.43
CA VAL A 24 5.97 4.89 19.30
C VAL A 24 4.67 4.17 19.67
N LEU A 25 4.53 2.89 19.29
CA LEU A 25 3.35 2.10 19.63
C LEU A 25 3.23 1.90 21.16
N ASP A 26 4.35 1.70 21.85
CA ASP A 26 4.40 1.55 23.31
C ASP A 26 4.07 2.87 24.03
N GLU A 27 4.61 4.00 23.55
CA GLU A 27 4.27 5.34 24.05
C GLU A 27 2.77 5.63 23.87
N LEU A 28 2.22 5.39 22.68
CA LEU A 28 0.80 5.58 22.40
C LEU A 28 -0.09 4.70 23.29
N HIS A 29 0.34 3.47 23.59
CA HIS A 29 -0.38 2.59 24.50
C HIS A 29 -0.45 3.19 25.91
N HIS A 30 0.66 3.76 26.38
CA HIS A 30 0.75 4.40 27.69
C HIS A 30 -0.09 5.68 27.77
N ASP A 31 0.06 6.58 26.79
CA ASP A 31 -0.56 7.91 26.81
C ASP A 31 -2.06 7.89 26.52
N LEU A 32 -2.51 7.02 25.60
CA LEU A 32 -3.92 6.97 25.22
C LEU A 32 -4.77 6.14 26.19
N ASN A 33 -4.14 5.42 27.14
CA ASN A 33 -4.78 4.42 28.01
C ASN A 33 -5.72 3.48 27.22
N LYS A 34 -5.30 3.13 26.01
CA LYS A 34 -6.02 2.29 25.05
C LYS A 34 -5.06 1.24 24.50
N ALA A 35 -5.54 0.02 24.35
CA ALA A 35 -4.76 -1.01 23.67
C ALA A 35 -4.67 -0.67 22.18
N ILE A 36 -3.45 -0.38 21.71
CA ILE A 36 -3.19 -0.10 20.29
C ILE A 36 -3.52 -1.32 19.39
N ASP A 37 -3.49 -2.51 19.98
CA ASP A 37 -3.96 -3.76 19.36
C ASP A 37 -5.48 -3.77 19.07
N CYS A 38 -6.25 -2.81 19.60
CA CYS A 38 -7.64 -2.58 19.19
C CYS A 38 -7.74 -1.84 17.86
N GLU A 39 -6.75 -0.99 17.55
CA GLU A 39 -6.74 -0.15 16.35
C GLU A 39 -6.17 -0.91 15.15
N PHE A 40 -5.16 -1.76 15.38
CA PHE A 40 -4.48 -2.51 14.33
C PHE A 40 -4.60 -4.03 14.50
N GLU A 41 -4.62 -4.75 13.37
CA GLU A 41 -4.50 -6.21 13.33
C GLU A 41 -3.03 -6.62 13.20
N PHE A 42 -2.39 -6.90 14.33
CA PHE A 42 -1.00 -7.35 14.38
C PHE A 42 -0.83 -8.86 14.25
N GLY A 43 -1.91 -9.63 14.10
CA GLY A 43 -1.85 -11.03 13.70
C GLY A 43 -1.42 -11.23 12.24
N LEU A 44 -1.44 -10.15 11.44
CA LEU A 44 -0.97 -10.13 10.06
C LEU A 44 0.46 -9.57 9.96
N PRO A 45 1.24 -9.99 8.95
CA PRO A 45 2.46 -9.29 8.57
C PRO A 45 2.18 -7.81 8.23
N PRO A 46 3.16 -6.91 8.37
CA PRO A 46 3.02 -5.55 7.87
C PRO A 46 2.77 -5.59 6.36
N GLY A 47 1.88 -4.73 5.88
CA GLY A 47 1.51 -4.56 4.48
C GLY A 47 1.88 -3.17 3.95
N PRO A 48 3.16 -2.76 3.99
CA PRO A 48 3.59 -1.48 3.44
C PRO A 48 3.33 -1.41 1.94
N PHE A 49 3.40 -2.53 1.25
CA PHE A 49 3.00 -2.66 -0.14
C PHE A 49 2.47 -4.05 -0.46
N PHE A 50 1.58 -4.13 -1.44
CA PHE A 50 1.09 -5.37 -2.04
C PHE A 50 1.23 -5.28 -3.55
N GLY A 51 1.89 -6.26 -4.15
CA GLY A 51 2.31 -6.22 -5.55
C GLY A 51 3.75 -5.76 -5.75
N PRO A 52 4.25 -5.81 -7.00
CA PRO A 52 5.68 -5.86 -7.25
C PRO A 52 6.28 -4.45 -7.32
N LEU A 53 6.40 -3.76 -6.18
CA LEU A 53 6.82 -2.36 -6.09
C LEU A 53 8.12 -2.04 -6.85
N LYS A 54 9.05 -3.00 -6.99
CA LYS A 54 10.31 -2.83 -7.74
C LYS A 54 10.11 -2.77 -9.25
N THR A 55 9.05 -3.39 -9.79
CA THR A 55 8.83 -3.54 -11.24
C THR A 55 7.46 -3.05 -11.71
N ALA A 56 6.61 -2.60 -10.79
CA ALA A 56 5.27 -2.14 -11.07
C ALA A 56 5.29 -0.98 -12.09
N LYS A 57 4.28 -0.95 -12.97
CA LYS A 57 4.08 0.13 -13.94
C LYS A 57 3.06 1.14 -13.48
N ILE A 58 2.26 0.77 -12.48
CA ILE A 58 1.27 1.62 -11.84
C ILE A 58 1.42 1.44 -10.33
N VAL A 59 1.64 2.52 -9.59
CA VAL A 59 1.73 2.51 -8.13
C VAL A 59 0.54 3.29 -7.58
N LEU A 60 -0.26 2.64 -6.74
CA LEU A 60 -1.45 3.22 -6.12
C LEU A 60 -1.15 3.51 -4.64
N CYS A 61 -1.03 4.78 -4.28
CA CYS A 61 -0.73 5.20 -2.91
C CYS A 61 -2.02 5.30 -2.08
N TYR A 62 -2.17 4.42 -1.08
CA TYR A 62 -3.30 4.35 -0.15
C TYR A 62 -2.87 4.70 1.28
N ALA A 63 -3.84 4.84 2.18
CA ALA A 63 -3.59 5.16 3.58
C ALA A 63 -3.04 3.94 4.35
N ASN A 64 -3.79 2.85 4.39
CA ASN A 64 -3.42 1.62 5.08
C ASN A 64 -4.25 0.43 4.57
N PRO A 65 -3.83 -0.81 4.86
CA PRO A 65 -4.65 -2.00 4.62
C PRO A 65 -5.93 -2.00 5.44
N SER A 66 -7.00 -2.60 4.92
CA SER A 66 -8.24 -2.81 5.66
C SER A 66 -8.20 -4.09 6.48
N ARG A 67 -8.80 -4.07 7.67
CA ARG A 67 -9.18 -5.26 8.44
C ARG A 67 -10.67 -5.55 8.20
N ASP A 68 -10.98 -6.77 7.78
CA ASP A 68 -12.35 -7.23 7.48
C ASP A 68 -12.64 -8.62 8.06
N GLU A 69 -13.85 -9.14 7.86
CA GLU A 69 -14.26 -10.47 8.36
C GLU A 69 -13.38 -11.61 7.84
N SER A 70 -12.82 -11.48 6.63
CA SER A 70 -11.93 -12.48 6.03
C SER A 70 -10.52 -12.46 6.63
N THR A 71 -10.18 -11.40 7.38
CA THR A 71 -8.87 -11.27 8.03
C THR A 71 -8.61 -12.38 9.05
N ALA A 72 -9.64 -12.84 9.77
CA ALA A 72 -9.48 -13.89 10.79
C ALA A 72 -8.98 -15.23 10.19
N GLU A 73 -9.41 -15.57 8.97
CA GLU A 73 -8.94 -16.77 8.26
C GLU A 73 -7.44 -16.65 7.93
N VAL A 74 -6.99 -15.47 7.51
CA VAL A 74 -5.59 -15.23 7.15
C VAL A 74 -4.69 -15.28 8.38
N VAL A 75 -5.11 -14.65 9.49
CA VAL A 75 -4.34 -14.61 10.76
C VAL A 75 -4.05 -16.03 11.28
N THR A 76 -5.01 -16.94 11.13
CA THR A 76 -4.90 -18.33 11.61
C THR A 76 -4.12 -19.25 10.67
N SER A 77 -3.86 -18.84 9.44
CA SER A 77 -3.17 -19.66 8.43
C SER A 77 -1.71 -19.27 8.25
N THR A 78 -0.79 -20.16 8.62
CA THR A 78 0.66 -19.97 8.41
C THR A 78 0.99 -19.77 6.93
N ALA A 79 0.44 -20.60 6.03
CA ALA A 79 0.72 -20.52 4.60
C ALA A 79 0.26 -19.20 3.97
N LEU A 80 -0.88 -18.65 4.42
CA LEU A 80 -1.35 -17.34 3.92
C LEU A 80 -0.48 -16.20 4.48
N LYS A 81 -0.03 -16.28 5.73
CA LYS A 81 0.90 -15.31 6.30
C LYS A 81 2.27 -15.34 5.62
N GLU A 82 2.79 -16.51 5.28
CA GLU A 82 4.04 -16.63 4.51
C GLU A 82 3.93 -15.93 3.15
N ARG A 83 2.80 -16.09 2.46
CA ARG A 83 2.53 -15.36 1.20
C ARG A 83 2.46 -13.85 1.38
N LEU A 84 1.96 -13.37 2.52
CA LEU A 84 1.96 -11.94 2.85
C LEU A 84 3.34 -11.42 3.24
N PHE A 85 4.12 -12.17 4.03
CA PHE A 85 5.52 -11.83 4.33
C PHE A 85 6.36 -11.73 3.06
N ALA A 86 6.17 -12.66 2.11
CA ALA A 86 6.88 -12.64 0.83
C ALA A 86 6.67 -11.32 0.06
N GLN A 87 5.56 -10.61 0.26
CA GLN A 87 5.33 -9.31 -0.39
C GLN A 87 6.40 -8.28 -0.04
N LEU A 88 7.03 -8.36 1.14
CA LEU A 88 8.03 -7.40 1.61
C LEU A 88 9.30 -7.35 0.74
N ASP A 89 9.53 -8.33 -0.13
CA ASP A 89 10.64 -8.32 -1.09
C ASP A 89 10.44 -7.33 -2.25
N GLY A 90 9.21 -6.88 -2.48
CA GLY A 90 8.82 -5.94 -3.54
C GLY A 90 8.76 -6.52 -4.97
N LEU A 91 8.82 -7.84 -5.12
CA LEU A 91 8.83 -8.56 -6.40
C LEU A 91 7.56 -9.38 -6.63
N GLN A 92 6.84 -9.73 -5.56
CA GLN A 92 5.65 -10.56 -5.66
C GLN A 92 4.50 -9.86 -6.39
N SER A 93 3.72 -10.60 -7.16
CA SER A 93 2.43 -10.11 -7.67
C SER A 93 1.46 -9.78 -6.53
N TYR A 94 0.51 -8.89 -6.79
CA TYR A 94 -0.54 -8.58 -5.82
C TYR A 94 -1.29 -9.87 -5.43
N PRO A 95 -1.47 -10.17 -4.13
CA PRO A 95 -1.91 -11.49 -3.67
C PRO A 95 -3.44 -11.62 -3.67
N TYR A 96 -4.09 -11.37 -4.81
CA TYR A 96 -5.56 -11.35 -4.91
C TYR A 96 -6.22 -12.72 -4.72
N GLN A 97 -5.46 -13.81 -4.60
CA GLN A 97 -6.00 -15.13 -4.26
C GLN A 97 -6.00 -15.38 -2.75
N ILE A 98 -5.55 -14.43 -1.92
CA ILE A 98 -5.71 -14.48 -0.47
C ILE A 98 -7.13 -13.99 -0.12
N PRO A 99 -7.89 -14.71 0.72
CA PRO A 99 -9.22 -14.28 1.16
C PRO A 99 -9.22 -12.84 1.69
N GLY A 100 -10.14 -12.00 1.20
CA GLY A 100 -10.26 -10.58 1.58
C GLY A 100 -9.49 -9.62 0.65
N TRP A 101 -8.31 -10.01 0.15
CA TRP A 101 -7.53 -9.17 -0.78
C TRP A 101 -8.20 -9.06 -2.15
N ASP A 102 -8.96 -10.10 -2.53
CA ASP A 102 -9.69 -10.18 -3.78
C ASP A 102 -10.87 -9.19 -3.84
N LYS A 103 -11.53 -8.95 -2.69
CA LYS A 103 -12.70 -8.05 -2.58
C LYS A 103 -12.36 -6.63 -3.02
N TRP A 104 -11.18 -6.14 -2.67
CA TRP A 104 -10.69 -4.85 -3.14
C TRP A 104 -10.10 -4.94 -4.55
N PHE A 105 -9.29 -5.98 -4.81
CA PHE A 105 -8.49 -6.03 -6.04
C PHE A 105 -9.29 -6.33 -7.30
N LYS A 106 -10.27 -7.24 -7.25
CA LYS A 106 -11.06 -7.61 -8.44
C LYS A 106 -11.83 -6.41 -9.01
N PRO A 107 -12.51 -5.56 -8.21
CA PRO A 107 -13.10 -4.32 -8.71
C PRO A 107 -12.08 -3.35 -9.33
N VAL A 108 -10.88 -3.24 -8.75
CA VAL A 108 -9.80 -2.41 -9.27
C VAL A 108 -9.30 -2.95 -10.62
N ALA A 109 -9.01 -4.24 -10.72
CA ALA A 109 -8.63 -4.91 -11.95
C ALA A 109 -9.73 -4.81 -13.01
N ASN A 110 -11.00 -4.94 -12.62
CA ASN A 110 -12.13 -4.71 -13.52
C ASN A 110 -12.14 -3.28 -14.07
N SER A 111 -11.92 -2.30 -13.21
CA SER A 111 -11.97 -0.89 -13.60
C SER A 111 -10.75 -0.43 -14.41
N LEU A 112 -9.58 -1.04 -14.22
CA LEU A 112 -8.31 -0.54 -14.74
C LEU A 112 -7.65 -1.46 -15.77
N PHE A 113 -7.99 -2.75 -15.74
CA PHE A 113 -7.40 -3.85 -16.50
C PHE A 113 -8.46 -4.71 -17.21
N ASP A 114 -9.65 -4.15 -17.44
CA ASP A 114 -10.74 -4.80 -18.19
C ASP A 114 -11.10 -6.20 -17.64
N GLY A 115 -10.91 -6.39 -16.33
CA GLY A 115 -11.19 -7.64 -15.61
C GLY A 115 -10.01 -8.61 -15.49
N ASN A 116 -8.88 -8.33 -16.16
CA ASN A 116 -7.71 -9.21 -16.14
C ASN A 116 -6.91 -9.06 -14.84
N CYS A 117 -7.30 -9.84 -13.82
CA CYS A 117 -6.66 -9.82 -12.50
C CYS A 117 -5.19 -10.28 -12.54
N GLU A 118 -4.86 -11.27 -13.37
CA GLU A 118 -3.51 -11.81 -13.50
C GLU A 118 -2.55 -10.73 -14.02
N LEU A 119 -2.91 -10.06 -15.11
CA LEU A 119 -2.13 -8.96 -15.67
C LEU A 119 -2.06 -7.78 -14.69
N ALA A 120 -3.19 -7.38 -14.11
CA ALA A 120 -3.23 -6.32 -13.11
C ALA A 120 -2.25 -6.60 -11.96
N SER A 121 -2.23 -7.84 -11.45
CA SER A 121 -1.44 -8.21 -10.26
C SER A 121 0.07 -8.11 -10.47
N LYS A 122 0.54 -8.23 -11.72
CA LYS A 122 1.95 -8.15 -12.10
C LYS A 122 2.44 -6.71 -12.32
N HIS A 123 1.51 -5.76 -12.45
CA HIS A 123 1.85 -4.40 -12.87
C HIS A 123 1.31 -3.30 -11.96
N ILE A 124 0.33 -3.60 -11.11
CA ILE A 124 -0.13 -2.73 -10.03
C ILE A 124 0.59 -3.10 -8.73
N CYS A 125 1.15 -2.09 -8.08
CA CYS A 125 1.48 -2.15 -6.66
C CYS A 125 0.57 -1.20 -5.88
N VAL A 126 -0.01 -1.70 -4.78
CA VAL A 126 -0.61 -0.87 -3.74
C VAL A 126 0.48 -0.51 -2.75
N PHE A 127 0.74 0.77 -2.56
CA PHE A 127 1.70 1.27 -1.60
C PHE A 127 0.95 1.99 -0.48
N ASN A 128 1.03 1.46 0.75
CA ASN A 128 0.32 1.96 1.92
C ASN A 128 1.24 2.84 2.77
N LEU A 129 0.69 3.94 3.27
CA LEU A 129 1.44 4.85 4.13
C LEU A 129 1.67 4.24 5.52
N VAL A 130 0.59 3.80 6.15
CA VAL A 130 0.62 3.04 7.40
C VAL A 130 0.56 1.55 7.04
N PRO A 131 1.51 0.74 7.48
CA PRO A 131 1.65 -0.64 7.03
C PRO A 131 0.73 -1.63 7.77
N TYR A 132 0.02 -1.19 8.81
CA TYR A 132 -0.79 -2.05 9.66
C TYR A 132 -2.28 -1.98 9.29
N ALA A 133 -2.94 -3.14 9.23
CA ALA A 133 -4.34 -3.24 8.86
C ALA A 133 -5.23 -2.67 9.98
N SER A 134 -6.21 -1.82 9.64
CA SER A 134 -7.17 -1.27 10.61
C SER A 134 -8.61 -1.33 10.11
N THR A 135 -9.58 -1.26 11.02
CA THR A 135 -11.00 -1.11 10.67
C THR A 135 -11.36 0.34 10.36
N ASN A 136 -10.66 1.29 10.99
CA ASN A 136 -10.93 2.72 10.85
C ASN A 136 -9.63 3.53 10.81
N MET A 137 -9.30 4.05 9.63
CA MET A 137 -8.12 4.91 9.44
C MET A 137 -8.27 6.28 10.10
N ASP A 138 -9.49 6.77 10.36
CA ASP A 138 -9.68 8.10 10.95
C ASP A 138 -9.13 8.15 12.39
N GLN A 139 -9.13 7.01 13.12
CA GLN A 139 -8.55 6.90 14.46
C GLN A 139 -7.01 6.87 14.39
N VAL A 140 -6.49 6.10 13.45
CA VAL A 140 -5.05 5.93 13.19
C VAL A 140 -4.40 7.22 12.68
N GLN A 141 -5.12 8.02 11.89
CA GLN A 141 -4.61 9.24 11.27
C GLN A 141 -4.02 10.23 12.27
N SER A 142 -4.55 10.28 13.50
CA SER A 142 -4.12 11.21 14.54
C SER A 142 -2.66 11.03 14.97
N PHE A 143 -2.13 9.81 14.88
CA PHE A 143 -0.76 9.46 15.28
C PHE A 143 0.06 8.81 14.16
N ALA A 144 -0.53 8.58 12.98
CA ALA A 144 0.17 7.98 11.83
C ALA A 144 1.49 8.69 11.51
N ALA A 145 1.49 10.03 11.56
CA ALA A 145 2.69 10.83 11.28
C ALA A 145 3.82 10.67 12.30
N SER A 146 3.58 9.99 13.43
CA SER A 146 4.61 9.69 14.44
C SER A 146 5.34 8.37 14.16
N LEU A 147 4.80 7.48 13.32
CA LEU A 147 5.39 6.16 13.07
C LEU A 147 6.62 6.26 12.15
N PRO A 148 7.80 5.73 12.54
CA PRO A 148 8.97 5.66 11.66
C PRO A 148 8.70 4.97 10.31
N SER A 149 7.81 3.97 10.26
CA SER A 149 7.41 3.33 9.00
C SER A 149 6.74 4.30 8.02
N VAL A 150 5.98 5.26 8.55
CA VAL A 150 5.31 6.29 7.75
C VAL A 150 6.35 7.24 7.16
N TRP A 151 7.37 7.60 7.93
CA TRP A 151 8.49 8.40 7.42
C TRP A 151 9.27 7.68 6.33
N ALA A 152 9.57 6.38 6.52
CA ALA A 152 10.21 5.56 5.52
C ALA A 152 9.40 5.51 4.20
N ALA A 153 8.07 5.36 4.31
CA ALA A 153 7.18 5.35 3.15
C ALA A 153 7.17 6.69 2.40
N GLN A 154 7.03 7.80 3.13
CA GLN A 154 7.07 9.14 2.54
C GLN A 154 8.44 9.48 1.93
N GLU A 155 9.53 9.06 2.55
CA GLU A 155 10.88 9.26 2.02
C GLU A 155 11.06 8.50 0.70
N TYR A 156 10.62 7.24 0.63
CA TYR A 156 10.64 6.46 -0.60
C TYR A 156 9.76 7.07 -1.70
N LEU A 157 8.58 7.62 -1.35
CA LEU A 157 7.77 8.40 -2.28
C LEU A 157 8.57 9.57 -2.87
N ARG A 158 9.21 10.39 -2.03
CA ARG A 158 9.93 11.61 -2.45
C ARG A 158 11.20 11.32 -3.23
N ARG A 159 11.98 10.33 -2.80
CA ARG A 159 13.30 10.03 -3.39
C ARG A 159 13.26 9.06 -4.55
N THR A 160 12.24 8.22 -4.63
CA THR A 160 12.17 7.14 -5.63
C THR A 160 10.97 7.29 -6.53
N LEU A 161 9.74 7.18 -6.00
CA LEU A 161 8.54 7.07 -6.83
C LEU A 161 8.22 8.36 -7.60
N ILE A 162 8.33 9.54 -6.97
CA ILE A 162 8.13 10.82 -7.67
C ILE A 162 9.16 10.95 -8.80
N PRO A 163 10.48 10.81 -8.58
CA PRO A 163 11.46 10.82 -9.66
C PRO A 163 11.20 9.79 -10.78
N GLN A 164 10.79 8.57 -10.45
CA GLN A 164 10.42 7.56 -11.45
C GLN A 164 9.21 8.00 -12.30
N ALA A 165 8.20 8.61 -11.67
CA ALA A 165 7.04 9.16 -12.40
C ALA A 165 7.43 10.35 -13.28
N LEU A 166 8.33 11.23 -12.81
CA LEU A 166 8.85 12.35 -13.61
C LEU A 166 9.66 11.89 -14.83
N ARG A 167 10.34 10.74 -14.74
CA ARG A 167 11.06 10.10 -15.85
C ARG A 167 10.18 9.20 -16.73
N GLU A 168 8.86 9.21 -16.52
CA GLU A 168 7.93 8.38 -17.27
C GLU A 168 8.25 6.88 -17.19
N GLU A 169 8.70 6.41 -16.04
CA GLU A 169 8.98 4.98 -15.80
C GLU A 169 7.75 4.26 -15.19
N ILE A 170 6.97 5.01 -14.42
CA ILE A 170 5.74 4.55 -13.76
C ILE A 170 4.62 5.59 -13.90
N LEU A 171 3.38 5.14 -13.71
CA LEU A 171 2.25 5.99 -13.38
C LEU A 171 2.00 5.96 -11.88
N LEU A 172 2.23 7.08 -11.20
CA LEU A 172 1.99 7.23 -9.77
C LEU A 172 0.60 7.80 -9.54
N VAL A 173 -0.24 7.08 -8.80
CA VAL A 173 -1.62 7.49 -8.51
C VAL A 173 -1.77 7.68 -7.01
N MET A 174 -1.94 8.93 -6.60
CA MET A 174 -2.30 9.27 -5.23
C MET A 174 -3.79 9.03 -5.06
N CYS A 175 -4.14 7.94 -4.36
CA CYS A 175 -5.52 7.66 -3.98
C CYS A 175 -5.88 8.49 -2.74
N ARG A 176 -6.96 8.11 -2.05
CA ARG A 176 -7.39 8.78 -0.82
C ARG A 176 -6.21 8.94 0.15
N SER A 177 -6.17 10.06 0.85
CA SER A 177 -5.13 10.44 1.81
C SER A 177 -3.83 10.99 1.20
N SER A 178 -3.91 11.59 0.01
CA SER A 178 -2.84 12.42 -0.56
C SER A 178 -2.27 13.46 0.41
N LEU A 179 -3.12 14.01 1.31
CA LEU A 179 -2.72 14.87 2.42
C LEU A 179 -1.69 14.19 3.35
N LEU A 180 -1.93 12.94 3.74
CA LEU A 180 -1.04 12.18 4.65
C LEU A 180 0.27 11.79 3.97
N TRP A 181 0.24 11.60 2.66
CA TRP A 181 1.46 11.40 1.86
C TRP A 181 2.27 12.69 1.67
N GLY A 182 1.67 13.87 1.92
CA GLY A 182 2.30 15.15 1.67
C GLY A 182 2.40 15.53 0.17
N LEU A 183 1.67 14.84 -0.70
CA LEU A 183 1.67 15.05 -2.16
C LEU A 183 0.25 15.32 -2.66
N GLN A 184 -0.09 16.60 -2.86
CA GLN A 184 -1.47 17.03 -3.17
C GLN A 184 -1.68 17.46 -4.63
N THR A 185 -0.61 17.64 -5.38
CA THR A 185 -0.67 18.10 -6.77
C THR A 185 0.21 17.22 -7.67
N PRO A 186 -0.05 17.20 -8.99
CA PRO A 186 0.78 16.46 -9.94
C PRO A 186 2.24 16.95 -10.09
N HIS A 187 2.64 18.05 -9.45
CA HIS A 187 3.93 18.73 -9.68
C HIS A 187 4.28 18.94 -11.16
N GLY A 188 3.27 19.26 -11.99
CA GLY A 188 3.46 19.49 -13.42
C GLY A 188 3.70 18.23 -14.26
N SER A 189 3.71 17.04 -13.67
CA SER A 189 3.85 15.79 -14.41
C SER A 189 2.50 15.12 -14.67
N ALA A 190 2.31 14.70 -15.90
CA ALA A 190 1.12 13.99 -16.32
C ALA A 190 1.15 12.49 -15.91
N ASN A 191 2.27 12.04 -15.33
CA ASN A 191 2.48 10.71 -14.76
C ASN A 191 2.23 10.65 -13.25
N ILE A 192 1.82 11.78 -12.64
CA ILE A 192 1.37 11.85 -11.26
C ILE A 192 -0.12 12.21 -11.27
N VAL A 193 -0.97 11.29 -10.85
CA VAL A 193 -2.43 11.45 -10.86
C VAL A 193 -2.94 11.61 -9.43
N ILE A 194 -3.72 12.67 -9.19
CA ILE A 194 -4.40 12.89 -7.90
C ILE A 194 -5.85 12.44 -8.02
N ASN A 195 -6.16 11.25 -7.53
CA ASN A 195 -7.51 10.69 -7.57
C ASN A 195 -8.32 11.14 -6.35
N LYS A 196 -9.24 12.09 -6.56
CA LYS A 196 -10.00 12.75 -5.48
C LYS A 196 -11.29 12.03 -5.05
N THR A 197 -11.55 10.79 -5.51
CA THR A 197 -12.78 10.07 -5.12
C THR A 197 -12.62 9.38 -3.77
N ARG A 198 -13.74 9.22 -3.06
CA ARG A 198 -13.79 8.45 -1.80
C ARG A 198 -13.62 6.95 -2.04
N VAL A 199 -14.13 6.45 -3.16
CA VAL A 199 -14.10 5.03 -3.55
C VAL A 199 -13.78 4.92 -5.04
N GLY A 200 -12.94 3.94 -5.40
CA GLY A 200 -12.58 3.66 -6.78
C GLY A 200 -11.79 4.79 -7.46
N PHE A 201 -12.07 5.01 -8.74
CA PHE A 201 -11.36 5.97 -9.59
C PHE A 201 -12.35 6.85 -10.36
N THR A 202 -12.03 8.13 -10.56
CA THR A 202 -12.77 8.98 -11.52
C THR A 202 -12.63 8.42 -12.94
N ASP A 203 -13.56 8.76 -13.82
CA ASP A 203 -13.44 8.39 -15.24
C ASP A 203 -12.23 9.01 -15.91
N GLU A 204 -11.80 10.20 -15.46
CA GLU A 204 -10.55 10.83 -15.89
C GLU A 204 -9.33 9.99 -15.50
N THR A 205 -9.25 9.56 -14.23
CA THR A 205 -8.18 8.68 -13.75
C THR A 205 -8.15 7.37 -14.54
N LYS A 206 -9.30 6.74 -14.77
CA LYS A 206 -9.40 5.51 -15.58
C LYS A 206 -8.89 5.72 -17.00
N LYS A 207 -9.32 6.81 -17.67
CA LYS A 207 -8.85 7.17 -19.02
C LYS A 207 -7.34 7.38 -19.05
N ARG A 208 -6.78 8.05 -18.03
CA ARG A 208 -5.33 8.28 -17.90
C ARG A 208 -4.57 6.96 -17.75
N ILE A 209 -5.04 6.08 -16.87
CA ILE A 209 -4.44 4.75 -16.66
C ILE A 209 -4.50 3.91 -17.94
N LYS A 210 -5.64 3.93 -18.65
CA LYS A 210 -5.77 3.22 -19.93
C LYS A 210 -4.84 3.78 -21.01
N ALA A 211 -4.73 5.12 -21.11
CA ALA A 211 -3.80 5.75 -22.05
C ALA A 211 -2.34 5.39 -21.74
N TRP A 212 -1.96 5.39 -20.46
CA TRP A 212 -0.65 4.95 -20.00
C TRP A 212 -0.37 3.50 -20.40
N ARG A 213 -1.29 2.58 -20.05
CA ARG A 213 -1.21 1.16 -20.43
C ARG A 213 -0.98 0.97 -21.93
N ASN A 214 -1.78 1.64 -22.76
CA ASN A 214 -1.63 1.57 -24.22
C ASN A 214 -0.26 2.07 -24.68
N ALA A 215 0.24 3.18 -24.12
CA ALA A 215 1.52 3.77 -24.49
C ALA A 215 2.72 2.84 -24.19
N ILE A 216 2.62 2.03 -23.13
CA ILE A 216 3.66 1.07 -22.74
C ILE A 216 3.37 -0.37 -23.21
N ASN A 217 2.39 -0.56 -24.10
CA ASN A 217 1.95 -1.86 -24.61
C ASN A 217 1.53 -2.88 -23.53
N LEU A 218 0.88 -2.40 -22.47
CA LEU A 218 0.36 -3.19 -21.36
C LEU A 218 -1.14 -3.43 -21.49
N ASN A 219 -1.53 -4.35 -22.39
CA ASN A 219 -2.93 -4.68 -22.69
C ASN A 219 -3.37 -6.02 -22.13
#